data_AF-A0A0R0M0T7-F1
#
_entry.id   AF-A0A0R0M0T7-F1
#
_cell.length_a   1.000
_cell.length_b   1.000
_cell.length_c   1.000
_cell.angle_alpha   90.00
_cell.angle_beta   90.00
_cell.angle_gamma   90.00
#
_symmetry.space_group_name_H-M   'P 1'
#
loop_
_entity.id
_entity.type
_entity.pdbx_description
1 polymer ?
#
loop_
_entity_poly.entity_id
_entity_poly.type
_entity_poly.pdbx_seq_one_letter_code
_entity_poly.pdbx_strand_id
1 'polypeptide(L)'
;MTEYKLPELQYAHNEFEPVISEEIMKLHHTVHHQNYVNGLNLHLKSLEEPECNIGELIILINKDVTIEPKKKEIILFNAGGHYNHSFYWKCMSKTPTKPNIPLTKQMERDFGSFDEFKKAFLASTLSVFKIGWQFLCYDPKNKKLAFYSTEQHGTPFEEGLLPILACDLWEHAWYLKYKTNKKEFLTKWMDLINWDNVSVFYDLAIKNKIVDFLSDGNVDLFFGSNNSEKSEF
;
A
#
# COMPACT_ATOMS: atom_id res chain seq x y z
N MET A 1 0.19 17.00 -18.18
CA MET A 1 -0.83 16.33 -17.34
C MET A 1 -0.43 14.88 -17.25
N THR A 2 -0.18 14.41 -16.04
CA THR A 2 0.27 13.05 -15.76
C THR A 2 -0.85 12.06 -16.05
N GLU A 3 -0.58 11.07 -16.89
CA GLU A 3 -1.48 9.93 -17.06
C GLU A 3 -0.89 8.74 -16.29
N TYR A 4 -1.62 8.28 -15.28
CA TYR A 4 -1.22 7.11 -14.49
C TYR A 4 -1.53 5.82 -15.24
N LYS A 5 -0.69 4.81 -15.08
CA LYS A 5 -0.83 3.50 -15.74
C LYS A 5 -0.96 2.39 -14.70
N LEU A 6 -1.65 1.33 -15.11
CA LEU A 6 -1.67 0.09 -14.34
C LEU A 6 -0.26 -0.51 -14.35
N PRO A 7 0.37 -0.76 -13.18
CA PRO A 7 1.70 -1.35 -13.13
C PRO A 7 1.70 -2.77 -13.67
N GLU A 8 2.76 -3.18 -14.35
CA GLU A 8 2.93 -4.60 -14.69
C GLU A 8 3.34 -5.40 -13.44
N LEU A 9 2.66 -6.53 -13.22
CA LEU A 9 3.05 -7.48 -12.18
C LEU A 9 4.38 -8.13 -12.56
N GLN A 10 5.31 -8.17 -11.61
CA GLN A 10 6.65 -8.78 -11.78
C GLN A 10 6.61 -10.31 -11.64
N TYR A 11 5.42 -10.89 -11.73
CA TYR A 11 5.13 -12.31 -11.57
C TYR A 11 3.82 -12.64 -12.30
N ALA A 12 3.63 -13.92 -12.63
CA ALA A 12 2.42 -14.39 -13.28
C ALA A 12 1.20 -14.32 -12.34
N HIS A 13 -0.02 -14.19 -12.88
CA HIS A 13 -1.23 -14.16 -12.07
C HIS A 13 -1.47 -15.44 -11.25
N ASN A 14 -0.90 -16.58 -11.65
CA ASN A 14 -1.00 -17.84 -10.91
C ASN A 14 0.16 -18.08 -9.93
N GLU A 15 1.05 -17.09 -9.74
CA GLU A 15 2.28 -17.25 -8.95
C GLU A 15 1.98 -17.71 -7.52
N PHE A 16 0.91 -17.19 -6.92
CA PHE A 16 0.54 -17.41 -5.52
C PHE A 16 -0.46 -18.55 -5.28
N GLU A 17 -0.72 -19.41 -6.27
CA GLU A 17 -1.46 -20.65 -6.03
C GLU A 17 -0.68 -21.56 -5.04
N PRO A 18 -1.35 -22.25 -4.10
CA PRO A 18 -2.80 -22.35 -3.95
C PRO A 18 -3.40 -21.35 -2.94
N VAL A 19 -2.70 -20.27 -2.59
CA VAL A 19 -3.21 -19.30 -1.60
C VAL A 19 -4.13 -18.29 -2.27
N ILE A 20 -3.66 -17.60 -3.32
CA ILE A 20 -4.50 -16.71 -4.12
C ILE A 20 -4.67 -17.33 -5.49
N SER A 21 -5.92 -17.50 -5.94
CA SER A 21 -6.15 -18.12 -7.24
C SER A 21 -5.79 -17.19 -8.39
N GLU A 22 -5.44 -17.76 -9.54
CA GLU A 22 -5.17 -17.00 -10.76
C GLU A 22 -6.34 -16.08 -11.14
N GLU A 23 -7.58 -16.56 -10.97
CA GLU A 23 -8.80 -15.79 -11.23
C GLU A 23 -8.89 -14.54 -10.33
N ILE A 24 -8.63 -14.70 -9.02
CA ILE A 24 -8.61 -13.56 -8.09
C ILE A 24 -7.53 -12.57 -8.52
N MET A 25 -6.30 -13.03 -8.78
CA MET A 25 -5.21 -12.15 -9.18
C MET A 25 -5.51 -11.38 -10.47
N LYS A 26 -6.10 -12.04 -11.48
CA LYS A 26 -6.50 -11.39 -12.73
C LYS A 26 -7.56 -10.31 -12.49
N LEU A 27 -8.66 -10.64 -11.83
CA LEU A 27 -9.73 -9.67 -11.57
C LEU A 27 -9.25 -8.50 -10.71
N HIS A 28 -8.50 -8.80 -9.64
CA HIS A 28 -7.99 -7.81 -8.70
C HIS A 28 -7.03 -6.84 -9.38
N HIS A 29 -6.17 -7.34 -10.27
CA HIS A 29 -5.23 -6.52 -11.04
C HIS A 29 -5.87 -5.82 -12.24
N THR A 30 -6.42 -6.56 -13.19
CA THR A 30 -6.81 -6.00 -14.50
C THR A 30 -8.21 -5.39 -14.52
N VAL A 31 -9.00 -5.57 -13.45
CA VAL A 31 -10.34 -4.97 -13.33
C VAL A 31 -10.37 -3.98 -12.17
N HIS A 32 -10.17 -4.43 -10.93
CA HIS A 32 -10.28 -3.54 -9.77
C HIS A 32 -9.22 -2.44 -9.78
N HIS A 33 -7.94 -2.80 -9.85
CA HIS A 33 -6.86 -1.81 -9.88
C HIS A 33 -6.94 -0.91 -11.13
N GLN A 34 -7.24 -1.48 -12.30
CA GLN A 34 -7.41 -0.72 -13.55
C GLN A 34 -8.54 0.32 -13.45
N ASN A 35 -9.65 0.01 -12.77
CA ASN A 35 -10.75 0.94 -12.58
C ASN A 35 -10.34 2.15 -11.74
N TYR A 36 -9.51 1.97 -10.71
CA TYR A 36 -8.97 3.10 -9.93
C TYR A 36 -8.05 3.99 -10.76
N VAL A 37 -7.19 3.39 -11.59
CA VAL A 37 -6.33 4.14 -12.53
C VAL A 37 -7.18 4.94 -13.52
N ASN A 38 -8.20 4.32 -14.12
CA ASN A 38 -9.09 4.98 -15.07
C ASN A 38 -9.88 6.12 -14.42
N GLY A 39 -10.42 5.88 -13.22
CA GLY A 39 -11.15 6.88 -12.45
C GLY A 39 -10.27 8.07 -12.07
N LEU A 40 -9.05 7.80 -11.59
CA LEU A 40 -8.07 8.84 -11.27
C LEU A 40 -7.78 9.72 -12.48
N ASN A 41 -7.39 9.13 -13.60
CA ASN A 41 -7.08 9.85 -14.84
C ASN A 41 -8.27 10.67 -15.35
N LEU A 42 -9.50 10.18 -15.19
CA LEU A 42 -10.70 10.94 -15.55
C LEU A 42 -10.85 12.21 -14.71
N HIS A 43 -10.64 12.13 -13.41
CA HIS A 43 -10.84 13.27 -12.50
C HIS A 43 -9.69 14.27 -12.54
N LEU A 44 -8.46 13.82 -12.82
CA LEU A 44 -7.30 14.71 -12.99
C LEU A 44 -7.34 15.56 -14.25
N LYS A 45 -8.11 15.18 -15.29
CA LYS A 45 -8.31 16.03 -16.50
C LYS A 45 -8.81 17.43 -16.20
N SER A 46 -9.46 17.60 -15.05
CA SER A 46 -10.07 18.84 -14.62
C SER A 46 -9.19 19.64 -13.64
N LEU A 47 -7.94 19.24 -13.45
CA LEU A 47 -6.96 19.90 -12.59
C LEU A 47 -5.67 20.17 -13.36
N GLU A 48 -5.03 21.30 -13.08
CA GLU A 48 -3.69 21.63 -13.55
C GLU A 48 -2.64 21.16 -12.53
N GLU A 49 -2.61 19.85 -12.24
CA GLU A 49 -1.66 19.29 -11.29
C GLU A 49 -0.27 19.06 -11.90
N PRO A 50 0.80 19.17 -11.09
CA PRO A 50 2.16 18.88 -11.53
C PRO A 50 2.35 17.39 -11.83
N GLU A 51 3.36 17.11 -12.64
CA GLU A 51 3.85 15.76 -12.82
C GLU A 51 4.53 15.25 -11.55
N CYS A 52 3.87 14.33 -10.86
CA CYS A 52 4.29 13.79 -9.57
C CYS A 52 3.92 12.31 -9.47
N ASN A 53 4.51 11.67 -8.46
CA ASN A 53 4.19 10.29 -8.11
C ASN A 53 2.84 10.20 -7.41
N ILE A 54 2.27 9.00 -7.33
CA ILE A 54 0.89 8.83 -6.82
C ILE A 54 0.76 9.16 -5.32
N GLY A 55 1.76 8.84 -4.50
CA GLY A 55 1.80 9.14 -3.07
C GLY A 55 1.97 10.64 -2.83
N GLU A 56 2.87 11.28 -3.57
CA GLU A 56 2.98 12.75 -3.61
C GLU A 56 1.66 13.42 -3.99
N LEU A 57 0.97 12.95 -5.03
CA LEU A 57 -0.34 13.47 -5.43
C LEU A 57 -1.35 13.37 -4.29
N ILE A 58 -1.42 12.23 -3.60
CA ILE A 58 -2.34 12.05 -2.46
C ILE A 58 -2.07 13.09 -1.37
N ILE A 59 -0.79 13.31 -1.03
CA ILE A 59 -0.39 14.31 -0.03
C ILE A 59 -0.76 15.73 -0.47
N LEU A 60 -0.55 16.07 -1.74
CA LEU A 60 -0.90 17.37 -2.31
C LEU A 60 -2.41 17.61 -2.26
N ILE A 61 -3.21 16.69 -2.79
CA ILE A 61 -4.68 16.77 -2.81
C ILE A 61 -5.23 16.86 -1.38
N ASN A 62 -4.65 16.12 -0.42
CA ASN A 62 -5.05 16.19 0.98
C ASN A 62 -4.81 17.55 1.62
N LYS A 63 -3.77 18.27 1.23
CA LYS A 63 -3.47 19.62 1.73
C LYS A 63 -4.21 20.72 0.98
N ASP A 64 -4.66 20.44 -0.24
CA ASP A 64 -5.38 21.43 -1.04
C ASP A 64 -6.79 21.67 -0.47
N VAL A 65 -7.02 22.91 -0.02
CA VAL A 65 -8.28 23.40 0.54
C VAL A 65 -9.19 24.07 -0.51
N THR A 66 -8.67 24.25 -1.73
CA THR A 66 -9.38 24.91 -2.84
C THR A 66 -10.24 23.94 -3.66
N ILE A 67 -9.89 22.65 -3.63
CA ILE A 67 -10.67 21.60 -4.30
C ILE A 67 -11.97 21.36 -3.52
N GLU A 68 -13.10 21.39 -4.24
CA GLU A 68 -14.41 21.08 -3.67
C GLU A 68 -14.38 19.73 -2.91
N PRO A 69 -14.94 19.64 -1.68
CA PRO A 69 -14.83 18.44 -0.84
C PRO A 69 -15.22 17.12 -1.54
N LYS A 70 -16.31 17.13 -2.32
CA LYS A 70 -16.77 15.93 -3.03
C LYS A 70 -15.83 15.53 -4.16
N LYS A 71 -15.29 16.50 -4.90
CA LYS A 71 -14.30 16.26 -5.95
C LYS A 71 -13.00 15.70 -5.35
N LYS A 72 -12.57 16.26 -4.22
CA LYS A 72 -11.41 15.80 -3.45
C LYS A 72 -11.58 14.36 -2.98
N GLU A 73 -12.71 14.01 -2.38
CA GLU A 73 -13.04 12.64 -1.95
C GLU A 73 -12.93 11.63 -3.11
N ILE A 74 -13.48 11.97 -4.28
CA ILE A 74 -13.44 11.09 -5.46
C ILE A 74 -12.01 10.90 -5.98
N ILE A 75 -11.21 11.97 -6.03
CA ILE A 75 -9.80 11.88 -6.44
C ILE A 75 -9.03 11.01 -5.47
N LEU A 76 -9.16 11.25 -4.16
CA LEU A 76 -8.47 10.48 -3.12
C LEU A 76 -8.88 9.01 -3.10
N PHE A 77 -10.15 8.69 -3.33
CA PHE A 77 -10.62 7.32 -3.42
C PHE A 77 -9.92 6.55 -4.55
N ASN A 78 -9.81 7.14 -5.74
CA ASN A 78 -9.14 6.52 -6.88
C ASN A 78 -7.61 6.53 -6.72
N ALA A 79 -7.04 7.62 -6.21
CA ALA A 79 -5.60 7.74 -5.99
C ALA A 79 -5.10 6.75 -4.94
N GLY A 80 -5.79 6.68 -3.80
CA GLY A 80 -5.52 5.69 -2.76
C GLY A 80 -5.76 4.26 -3.26
N GLY A 81 -6.76 4.03 -4.11
CA GLY A 81 -6.98 2.75 -4.77
C GLY A 81 -5.78 2.33 -5.60
N HIS A 82 -5.24 3.24 -6.41
CA HIS A 82 -4.04 3.00 -7.22
C HIS A 82 -2.79 2.77 -6.35
N TYR A 83 -2.54 3.64 -5.37
CA TYR A 83 -1.39 3.53 -4.46
C TYR A 83 -1.41 2.23 -3.65
N ASN A 84 -2.53 1.93 -2.98
CA ASN A 84 -2.63 0.78 -2.08
C ASN A 84 -2.43 -0.54 -2.83
N HIS A 85 -3.01 -0.69 -4.02
CA HIS A 85 -2.81 -1.90 -4.83
C HIS A 85 -1.38 -2.00 -5.35
N SER A 86 -0.82 -0.91 -5.89
CA SER A 86 0.58 -0.87 -6.34
C SER A 86 1.55 -1.30 -5.23
N PHE A 87 1.28 -0.84 -4.00
CA PHE A 87 2.02 -1.25 -2.80
C PHE A 87 1.81 -2.73 -2.45
N TYR A 88 0.55 -3.18 -2.42
CA TYR A 88 0.17 -4.57 -2.10
C TYR A 88 0.87 -5.59 -3.00
N TRP A 89 0.96 -5.32 -4.31
CA TRP A 89 1.67 -6.21 -5.24
C TRP A 89 3.15 -6.35 -4.89
N LYS A 90 3.80 -5.28 -4.44
CA LYS A 90 5.20 -5.34 -4.00
C LYS A 90 5.38 -6.05 -2.66
N CYS A 91 4.33 -6.15 -1.86
CA CYS A 91 4.36 -6.84 -0.57
C CYS A 91 4.25 -8.37 -0.67
N MET A 92 4.10 -8.96 -1.86
CA MET A 92 3.93 -10.40 -2.02
C MET A 92 5.09 -11.06 -2.77
N SER A 93 5.45 -12.27 -2.34
CA SER A 93 6.45 -13.17 -2.92
C SER A 93 6.04 -14.61 -2.70
N LYS A 94 6.20 -15.46 -3.73
CA LYS A 94 5.98 -16.91 -3.58
C LYS A 94 7.10 -17.57 -2.81
N THR A 95 8.32 -17.05 -2.97
CA THR A 95 9.46 -17.55 -2.23
C THR A 95 9.43 -16.94 -0.84
N PRO A 96 9.40 -17.76 0.23
CA PRO A 96 9.46 -17.25 1.58
C PRO A 96 10.73 -16.43 1.80
N THR A 97 10.57 -15.22 2.30
CA THR A 97 11.65 -14.30 2.65
C THR A 97 11.64 -14.07 4.17
N LYS A 98 12.65 -13.36 4.70
CA LYS A 98 12.70 -13.01 6.13
C LYS A 98 13.01 -11.53 6.28
N PRO A 99 12.52 -10.87 7.34
CA PRO A 99 12.88 -9.48 7.59
C PRO A 99 14.39 -9.36 7.76
N ASN A 100 14.95 -8.25 7.28
CA ASN A 100 16.35 -7.92 7.49
C ASN A 100 16.63 -7.67 8.99
N ILE A 101 17.91 -7.65 9.37
CA ILE A 101 18.32 -7.48 10.77
C ILE A 101 17.71 -6.19 11.40
N PRO A 102 17.77 -5.00 10.74
CA PRO A 102 17.12 -3.80 11.25
C PRO A 102 15.63 -3.97 11.57
N LEU A 103 14.85 -4.50 10.62
CA LEU A 103 13.41 -4.69 10.79
C LEU A 103 13.09 -5.75 11.85
N THR A 104 13.84 -6.87 11.90
CA THR A 104 13.68 -7.87 12.95
C THR A 104 13.86 -7.26 14.34
N LYS A 105 14.94 -6.50 14.55
CA LYS A 105 15.21 -5.83 15.84
C LYS A 105 14.13 -4.82 16.19
N GLN A 106 13.63 -4.09 15.19
CA GLN A 106 12.53 -3.15 15.38
C GLN A 106 11.26 -3.86 15.83
N MET A 107 10.92 -5.00 15.22
CA MET A 107 9.76 -5.81 15.61
C MET A 107 9.92 -6.42 17.00
N GLU A 108 11.11 -6.93 17.33
CA GLU A 108 11.42 -7.43 18.68
C GLU A 108 11.25 -6.33 19.74
N ARG A 109 11.70 -5.11 19.43
CA ARG A 109 11.56 -3.97 20.35
C ARG A 109 10.11 -3.58 20.57
N ASP A 110 9.30 -3.52 19.51
CA ASP A 110 7.94 -2.96 19.57
C ASP A 110 6.88 -4.01 19.92
N PHE A 111 7.12 -5.28 19.59
CA PHE A 111 6.15 -6.38 19.78
C PHE A 111 6.70 -7.55 20.61
N GLY A 112 7.97 -7.49 21.05
CA GLY A 112 8.62 -8.52 21.87
C GLY A 112 9.34 -9.60 21.06
N SER A 113 8.75 -10.07 19.96
CA SER A 113 9.41 -10.99 19.02
C SER A 113 8.73 -10.96 17.65
N PHE A 114 9.36 -11.57 16.63
CA PHE A 114 8.75 -11.73 15.32
C PHE A 114 7.47 -12.58 15.35
N ASP A 115 7.42 -13.61 16.19
CA ASP A 115 6.23 -14.46 16.33
C ASP A 115 5.08 -13.72 17.03
N GLU A 116 5.39 -12.91 18.05
CA GLU A 116 4.39 -12.04 18.69
C GLU A 116 3.91 -10.94 17.73
N PHE A 117 4.80 -10.37 16.92
CA PHE A 117 4.41 -9.47 15.83
C PHE A 117 3.40 -10.14 14.88
N LYS A 118 3.67 -11.36 14.39
CA LYS A 118 2.77 -12.05 13.47
C LYS A 118 1.39 -12.29 14.10
N LYS A 119 1.36 -12.73 15.36
CA LYS A 119 0.10 -12.92 16.10
C LYS A 119 -0.67 -11.60 16.25
N ALA A 120 0.02 -10.53 16.63
CA ALA A 120 -0.57 -9.22 16.84
C ALA A 120 -1.08 -8.62 15.51
N PHE A 121 -0.32 -8.75 14.42
CA PHE A 121 -0.73 -8.30 13.09
C PHE A 121 -1.98 -9.06 12.62
N LEU A 122 -2.00 -10.39 12.71
CA LEU A 122 -3.17 -11.18 12.35
C LEU A 122 -4.41 -10.80 13.17
N ALA A 123 -4.24 -10.64 14.49
CA ALA A 123 -5.32 -10.24 15.38
C ALA A 123 -5.87 -8.85 15.05
N SER A 124 -4.98 -7.87 14.81
CA SER A 124 -5.34 -6.52 14.37
C SER A 124 -6.07 -6.54 13.04
N THR A 125 -5.57 -7.31 12.08
CA THR A 125 -6.15 -7.40 10.72
C THR A 125 -7.55 -8.01 10.74
N LEU A 126 -7.77 -9.00 11.61
CA LEU A 126 -9.06 -9.66 11.80
C LEU A 126 -10.10 -8.78 12.50
N SER A 127 -9.67 -7.86 13.37
CA SER A 127 -10.59 -6.95 14.08
C SER A 127 -11.05 -5.77 13.21
N VAL A 128 -10.49 -5.60 12.00
CA VAL A 128 -10.99 -4.63 11.02
C VAL A 128 -12.31 -5.12 10.44
N PHE A 129 -13.41 -4.52 10.90
CA PHE A 129 -14.78 -4.79 10.44
C PHE A 129 -15.16 -4.00 9.19
N LYS A 130 -14.47 -2.90 8.91
CA LYS A 130 -14.75 -2.03 7.78
C LYS A 130 -14.06 -2.57 6.52
N ILE A 131 -14.65 -2.28 5.36
CA ILE A 131 -14.01 -2.55 4.08
C ILE A 131 -12.83 -1.59 3.94
N GLY A 132 -11.65 -2.09 3.60
CA GLY A 132 -10.46 -1.26 3.47
C GLY A 132 -9.15 -2.03 3.55
N TRP A 133 -8.17 -1.46 4.26
CA TRP A 133 -6.81 -1.95 4.28
C TRP A 133 -6.26 -2.07 5.69
N GLN A 134 -5.31 -2.98 5.88
CA GLN A 134 -4.45 -3.01 7.05
C GLN A 134 -3.02 -2.75 6.62
N PHE A 135 -2.37 -1.79 7.27
CA PHE A 135 -0.96 -1.48 7.07
C PHE A 135 -0.14 -1.83 8.31
N LEU A 136 1.12 -2.19 8.07
CA LEU A 136 2.21 -1.95 9.02
C LEU A 136 2.90 -0.67 8.56
N CYS A 137 2.99 0.31 9.46
CA CYS A 137 3.66 1.56 9.20
C CYS A 137 4.82 1.77 10.16
N TYR A 138 5.80 2.55 9.74
CA TYR A 138 6.70 3.24 10.64
C TYR A 138 6.09 4.60 11.02
N ASP A 139 6.09 4.91 12.31
CA ASP A 139 5.71 6.19 12.89
C ASP A 139 6.99 6.99 13.18
N PRO A 140 7.34 8.01 12.38
CA PRO A 140 8.55 8.78 12.58
C PRO A 140 8.59 9.56 13.89
N LYS A 141 7.42 9.99 14.39
CA LYS A 141 7.29 10.79 15.61
C LYS A 141 7.65 9.97 16.84
N ASN A 142 7.14 8.74 16.91
CA ASN A 142 7.40 7.82 18.02
C ASN A 142 8.55 6.83 17.75
N LYS A 143 9.11 6.88 16.53
CA LYS A 143 10.18 5.99 16.03
C LYS A 143 9.85 4.50 16.20
N LYS A 144 8.60 4.11 16.00
CA LYS A 144 8.09 2.75 16.25
C LYS A 144 7.27 2.24 15.07
N LEU A 145 7.06 0.93 15.01
CA LEU A 145 6.09 0.31 14.14
C LEU A 145 4.67 0.47 14.72
N ALA A 146 3.71 0.67 13.85
CA ALA A 146 2.30 0.81 14.19
C ALA A 146 1.43 0.06 13.20
N PHE A 147 0.40 -0.61 13.70
CA PHE A 147 -0.70 -1.09 12.88
C PHE A 147 -1.65 0.06 12.61
N TYR A 148 -2.01 0.26 11.35
CA TYR A 148 -2.95 1.30 10.95
C TYR A 148 -3.92 0.73 9.93
N SER A 149 -5.22 0.85 10.17
CA SER A 149 -6.25 0.41 9.24
C SER A 149 -6.97 1.61 8.66
N THR A 150 -7.34 1.51 7.39
CA THR A 150 -8.09 2.54 6.68
C THR A 150 -9.43 2.01 6.23
N GLU A 151 -10.39 2.91 6.08
CA GLU A 151 -11.63 2.63 5.38
C GLU A 151 -11.44 2.83 3.87
N GLN A 152 -12.13 2.02 3.09
CA GLN A 152 -12.15 2.06 1.64
C GLN A 152 -10.74 2.07 1.03
N HIS A 153 -10.29 3.21 0.50
CA HIS A 153 -8.97 3.41 -0.10
C HIS A 153 -8.17 4.52 0.58
N GLY A 154 -8.48 4.82 1.85
CA GLY A 154 -7.64 5.72 2.64
C GLY A 154 -6.18 5.25 2.70
N THR A 155 -5.27 6.19 2.94
CA THR A 155 -3.83 5.93 3.07
C THR A 155 -3.30 6.44 4.42
N PRO A 156 -2.17 5.91 4.93
CA PRO A 156 -1.63 6.34 6.23
C PRO A 156 -1.03 7.75 6.27
N PHE A 157 -0.94 8.43 5.12
CA PHE A 157 -0.22 9.70 4.98
C PHE A 157 -0.84 10.85 5.80
N GLU A 158 -2.16 10.86 5.98
CA GLU A 158 -2.86 11.88 6.78
C GLU A 158 -2.44 11.86 8.26
N GLU A 159 -2.06 10.70 8.76
CA GLU A 159 -1.57 10.50 10.13
C GLU A 159 -0.04 10.70 10.25
N GLY A 160 0.63 11.06 9.15
CA GLY A 160 2.09 11.15 9.09
C GLY A 160 2.79 9.79 9.22
N LEU A 161 2.08 8.69 8.98
CA LEU A 161 2.62 7.33 9.03
C LEU A 161 3.18 6.91 7.67
N LEU A 162 4.28 6.16 7.70
CA LEU A 162 4.96 5.68 6.50
C LEU A 162 4.71 4.17 6.33
N PRO A 163 3.88 3.73 5.37
CA PRO A 163 3.58 2.32 5.19
C PRO A 163 4.82 1.53 4.74
N ILE A 164 4.96 0.33 5.28
CA ILE A 164 6.00 -0.65 4.90
C ILE A 164 5.41 -2.01 4.51
N LEU A 165 4.15 -2.28 4.86
CA LEU A 165 3.38 -3.45 4.43
C LEU A 165 1.93 -3.01 4.24
N ALA A 166 1.28 -3.50 3.19
CA ALA A 166 -0.16 -3.33 2.95
C ALA A 166 -0.83 -4.69 2.78
N CYS A 167 -2.01 -4.85 3.39
CA CYS A 167 -2.88 -6.02 3.26
C CYS A 167 -4.26 -5.54 2.81
N ASP A 168 -4.73 -6.05 1.66
CA ASP A 168 -6.07 -5.77 1.15
C ASP A 168 -7.11 -6.58 1.94
N LEU A 169 -8.10 -5.90 2.52
CA LEU A 169 -9.20 -6.52 3.27
C LEU A 169 -10.53 -6.47 2.54
N TRP A 170 -10.57 -5.91 1.33
CA TRP A 170 -11.73 -5.99 0.46
C TRP A 170 -12.02 -7.46 0.11
N GLU A 171 -13.30 -7.83 0.12
CA GLU A 171 -13.70 -9.22 -0.15
C GLU A 171 -13.26 -9.70 -1.54
N HIS A 172 -13.14 -8.80 -2.53
CA HIS A 172 -12.63 -9.16 -3.85
C HIS A 172 -11.23 -9.80 -3.83
N ALA A 173 -10.43 -9.56 -2.79
CA ALA A 173 -9.07 -10.08 -2.68
C ALA A 173 -9.01 -11.57 -2.28
N TRP A 174 -10.13 -12.16 -1.83
CA TRP A 174 -10.10 -13.53 -1.26
C TRP A 174 -11.43 -14.31 -1.36
N TYR A 175 -12.57 -13.64 -1.52
CA TYR A 175 -13.89 -14.24 -1.36
C TYR A 175 -14.18 -15.38 -2.34
N LEU A 176 -13.68 -15.31 -3.58
CA LEU A 176 -13.92 -16.36 -4.58
C LEU A 176 -13.46 -17.74 -4.08
N LYS A 177 -12.34 -17.80 -3.35
CA LYS A 177 -11.75 -19.03 -2.81
C LYS A 177 -12.18 -19.34 -1.38
N TYR A 178 -12.18 -18.34 -0.50
CA TYR A 178 -12.34 -18.55 0.95
C TYR A 178 -13.76 -18.27 1.47
N LYS A 179 -14.66 -17.76 0.62
CA LYS A 179 -16.04 -17.36 0.98
C LYS A 179 -16.03 -16.43 2.19
N THR A 180 -16.52 -16.86 3.35
CA THR A 180 -16.55 -16.04 4.58
C THR A 180 -15.32 -16.24 5.47
N ASN A 181 -14.40 -17.15 5.13
CA ASN A 181 -13.27 -17.53 5.98
C ASN A 181 -12.07 -16.58 5.82
N LYS A 182 -12.26 -15.29 6.16
CA LYS A 182 -11.20 -14.25 6.15
C LYS A 182 -9.95 -14.69 6.93
N LYS A 183 -10.14 -15.42 8.05
CA LYS A 183 -9.05 -15.90 8.90
C LYS A 183 -8.12 -16.87 8.18
N GLU A 184 -8.69 -17.82 7.44
CA GLU A 184 -7.88 -18.76 6.68
C GLU A 184 -7.10 -18.08 5.55
N PHE A 185 -7.74 -17.15 4.84
CA PHE A 185 -7.06 -16.33 3.84
C PHE A 185 -5.88 -15.58 4.46
N LEU A 186 -6.11 -14.78 5.50
CA LEU A 186 -5.08 -13.95 6.12
C LEU A 186 -3.93 -14.78 6.69
N THR A 187 -4.23 -15.92 7.31
CA THR A 187 -3.19 -16.80 7.86
C THR A 187 -2.26 -17.30 6.76
N LYS A 188 -2.81 -17.70 5.60
CA LYS A 188 -2.02 -18.17 4.45
C LYS A 188 -1.35 -17.02 3.69
N TRP A 189 -2.00 -15.87 3.58
CA TRP A 189 -1.46 -14.68 2.93
C TRP A 189 -0.22 -14.16 3.65
N MET A 190 -0.18 -14.25 4.98
CA MET A 190 1.01 -13.85 5.75
C MET A 190 2.27 -14.65 5.39
N ASP A 191 2.13 -15.88 4.91
CA ASP A 191 3.27 -16.69 4.44
C ASP A 191 3.80 -16.20 3.07
N LEU A 192 3.02 -15.41 2.34
CA LEU A 192 3.40 -14.80 1.06
C LEU A 192 4.05 -13.42 1.21
N ILE A 193 4.22 -12.90 2.43
CA ILE A 193 4.79 -11.57 2.62
C ILE A 193 6.22 -11.54 2.07
N ASN A 194 6.48 -10.58 1.18
CA ASN A 194 7.80 -10.27 0.67
C ASN A 194 8.56 -9.40 1.68
N TRP A 195 9.17 -10.05 2.66
CA TRP A 195 9.98 -9.40 3.68
C TRP A 195 11.22 -8.69 3.14
N ASP A 196 11.74 -9.08 1.97
CA ASP A 196 12.85 -8.35 1.34
C ASP A 196 12.41 -6.94 0.96
N ASN A 197 11.26 -6.81 0.28
CA ASN A 197 10.69 -5.51 -0.06
C ASN A 197 10.24 -4.73 1.19
N VAL A 198 9.55 -5.38 2.14
CA VAL A 198 9.14 -4.72 3.40
C VAL A 198 10.35 -4.18 4.17
N SER A 199 11.48 -4.90 4.13
CA SER A 199 12.74 -4.44 4.73
C SER A 199 13.31 -3.22 4.04
N VAL A 200 13.31 -3.19 2.70
CA VAL A 200 13.71 -2.00 1.93
C VAL A 200 12.80 -0.83 2.28
N PHE A 201 11.49 -1.04 2.34
CA PHE A 201 10.51 0.00 2.67
C PHE A 201 10.71 0.54 4.09
N TYR A 202 11.04 -0.33 5.05
CA TYR A 202 11.42 0.09 6.40
C TYR A 202 12.70 0.93 6.42
N ASP A 203 13.75 0.51 5.70
CA ASP A 203 15.02 1.25 5.62
C ASP A 203 14.84 2.65 5.00
N LEU A 204 13.82 2.82 4.14
CA LEU A 204 13.40 4.11 3.61
C LEU A 204 12.60 4.92 4.63
N ALA A 205 11.64 4.29 5.28
CA ALA A 205 10.77 4.95 6.24
C ALA A 205 11.54 5.52 7.44
N ILE A 206 12.56 4.83 7.95
CA ILE A 206 13.42 5.36 9.03
C ILE A 206 14.29 6.55 8.61
N LYS A 207 14.41 6.80 7.30
CA LYS A 207 15.05 7.99 6.70
C LYS A 207 14.02 9.05 6.31
N ASN A 208 12.77 8.91 6.74
CA ASN A 208 11.63 9.77 6.39
C ASN A 208 11.36 9.84 4.89
N LYS A 209 11.58 8.74 4.17
CA LYS A 209 11.24 8.61 2.75
C LYS A 209 9.98 7.79 2.58
N ILE A 210 9.06 8.26 1.75
CA ILE A 210 7.91 7.48 1.30
C ILE A 210 8.35 6.45 0.26
N VAL A 211 7.67 5.31 0.24
CA VAL A 211 7.71 4.40 -0.91
C VAL A 211 6.63 4.89 -1.85
N ASP A 212 7.00 5.24 -3.08
CA ASP A 212 6.07 5.83 -4.03
C ASP A 212 6.12 5.10 -5.38
N PHE A 213 5.19 5.42 -6.26
CA PHE A 213 5.05 4.84 -7.59
C PHE A 213 4.97 5.94 -8.63
N LEU A 214 5.82 5.81 -9.65
CA LEU A 214 5.83 6.66 -10.82
C LEU A 214 4.50 6.52 -11.57
N SER A 215 4.21 7.50 -12.43
CA SER A 215 3.01 7.49 -13.27
C SER A 215 2.93 6.29 -14.22
N ASP A 216 4.06 5.66 -14.56
CA ASP A 216 4.09 4.44 -15.36
C ASP A 216 3.82 3.15 -14.55
N GLY A 217 3.59 3.28 -13.23
CA GLY A 217 3.34 2.18 -12.30
C GLY A 217 4.60 1.54 -11.71
N ASN A 218 5.79 1.92 -12.16
CA ASN A 218 7.01 1.43 -11.55
C ASN A 218 7.19 2.03 -10.15
N VAL A 219 7.76 1.23 -9.24
CA VAL A 219 8.10 1.75 -7.91
C VAL A 219 9.23 2.74 -8.06
N ASP A 220 9.07 3.93 -7.49
CA ASP A 220 10.11 4.94 -7.48
C ASP A 220 11.17 4.53 -6.45
N LEU A 221 12.17 3.78 -6.90
CA LEU A 221 13.38 3.50 -6.12
C LEU A 221 14.36 4.70 -6.14
N PHE A 222 14.09 5.72 -6.95
CA PHE A 222 14.95 6.87 -7.22
C PHE A 222 14.31 8.19 -6.76
N PHE A 223 13.85 8.19 -5.50
CA PHE A 223 13.79 9.34 -4.60
C PHE A 223 13.78 10.72 -5.27
N GLY A 224 12.64 11.20 -5.77
CA GLY A 224 12.38 12.63 -5.97
C GLY A 224 13.55 13.45 -6.55
N SER A 225 14.28 12.91 -7.54
CA SER A 225 15.44 13.58 -8.13
C SER A 225 15.07 14.52 -9.28
N ASN A 226 13.87 15.11 -9.21
CA ASN A 226 13.47 16.26 -10.01
C ASN A 226 13.08 17.47 -9.16
N ASN A 227 13.63 17.60 -7.94
CA ASN A 227 13.74 18.91 -7.27
C ASN A 227 14.99 18.94 -6.40
N SER A 228 16.14 19.16 -7.06
CA SER A 228 17.19 19.96 -6.43
C SER A 228 16.57 21.31 -6.03
N GLU A 229 16.61 21.60 -4.73
CA GLU A 229 16.26 22.88 -4.10
C GLU A 229 14.76 23.21 -4.03
N LYS A 230 14.16 22.95 -2.86
CA LYS A 230 13.46 23.96 -2.04
C LYS A 230 13.00 23.33 -0.72
N SER A 231 13.95 23.22 0.20
CA SER A 231 13.64 23.27 1.63
C SER A 231 13.53 24.75 2.01
N GLU A 232 12.32 25.22 2.24
CA GLU A 232 12.01 26.36 3.12
C GLU A 232 10.49 26.44 3.22
N PHE A 233 9.94 25.93 4.33
CA PHE A 233 8.90 26.52 5.19
C PHE A 233 8.59 25.55 6.34
#